data_AF-A0A9W8TAR7-F1
#
_entry.id   AF-A0A9W8TAR7-F1
#
_cell.length_a   1.000
_cell.length_b   1.000
_cell.length_c   1.000
_cell.angle_alpha   90.00
_cell.angle_beta   90.00
_cell.angle_gamma   90.00
#
_symmetry.space_group_name_H-M   'P 1'
#
loop_
_entity.id
_entity.type
_entity.pdbx_description
1 polymer ?
#
loop_
_entity_poly.entity_id
_entity_poly.type
_entity_poly.pdbx_seq_one_letter_code
_entity_poly.pdbx_strand_id
1 'polypeptide(L)'
;MEIDDDPPALPSTATLSFRVTRQNRGNMVAPKEPSRSKRLDIWRALNRSDHWVAPVCGPFEVILPEWLDFDTLVWGPQGADFAYMHKELIDEDLMITWGIKDGVPSKLIMGFRDGNEDSHIPLCKMDRLGFLFSRVTNWAAEAYGGSPRSLLAFLSAARVLGNESILDAAVRVYDTAAGALVGLEAEVLHTAVLGVGVRVKDIAAGALIVVEAGALHAEVLDVAIKDATDDSGSS
;
A
#
# COMPACT_ATOMS: atom_id res chain seq x y z
N MET A 1 58.88 24.21 30.89
CA MET A 1 57.56 23.55 31.08
C MET A 1 56.91 23.56 29.71
N GLU A 2 57.15 22.51 28.94
CA GLU A 2 56.44 22.28 27.68
C GLU A 2 55.09 21.68 28.05
N ILE A 3 54.02 22.32 27.58
CA ILE A 3 52.65 21.84 27.73
C ILE A 3 52.42 20.94 26.51
N ASP A 4 52.38 19.64 26.78
CA ASP A 4 52.01 18.60 25.81
C ASP A 4 50.53 18.78 25.45
N ASP A 5 50.26 19.49 24.36
CA ASP A 5 48.92 19.61 23.73
C ASP A 5 48.64 18.37 22.86
N ASP A 6 48.59 17.20 23.50
CA ASP A 6 48.15 15.97 22.82
C ASP A 6 46.61 15.99 22.77
N PRO A 7 45.97 16.09 21.59
CA PRO A 7 44.53 16.17 21.48
C PRO A 7 43.90 14.87 22.01
N PRO A 8 42.79 14.94 22.76
CA PRO A 8 42.15 13.74 23.30
C PRO A 8 41.77 12.83 22.14
N ALA A 9 42.35 11.63 22.13
CA ALA A 9 42.02 10.60 21.17
C ALA A 9 40.50 10.40 21.16
N LEU A 10 39.86 10.73 20.03
CA LEU A 10 38.45 10.44 19.81
C LEU A 10 38.24 8.93 20.01
N PRO A 11 37.19 8.50 20.72
CA PRO A 11 36.92 7.08 20.89
C PRO A 11 36.72 6.46 19.51
N SER A 12 37.66 5.59 19.14
CA SER A 12 37.62 4.80 17.92
C SER A 12 36.24 4.19 17.77
N THR A 13 35.55 4.61 16.71
CA THR A 13 34.57 3.82 15.95
C THR A 13 33.81 2.83 16.83
N ALA A 14 32.69 3.30 17.39
CA ALA A 14 31.64 2.40 17.86
C ALA A 14 31.20 1.55 16.66
N THR A 15 31.87 0.43 16.49
CA THR A 15 31.52 -0.61 15.55
C THR A 15 30.16 -1.08 16.02
N LEU A 16 29.10 -0.72 15.28
CA LEU A 16 27.78 -1.28 15.44
C LEU A 16 27.94 -2.80 15.33
N SER A 17 28.06 -3.47 16.48
CA SER A 17 28.33 -4.90 16.49
C SER A 17 27.10 -5.59 15.91
N PHE A 18 27.31 -6.31 14.82
CA PHE A 18 26.40 -7.20 14.09
C PHE A 18 25.84 -8.35 14.98
N ARG A 19 25.29 -8.03 16.16
CA ARG A 19 24.72 -9.00 17.11
C ARG A 19 23.33 -9.51 16.68
N VAL A 20 22.75 -8.96 15.62
CA VAL A 20 21.34 -9.22 15.25
C VAL A 20 21.10 -10.65 14.73
N THR A 21 22.11 -11.31 14.14
CA THR A 21 21.92 -12.65 13.53
C THR A 21 21.71 -13.78 14.53
N ARG A 22 22.00 -13.57 15.83
CA ARG A 22 21.75 -14.60 16.87
C ARG A 22 20.36 -14.51 17.51
N GLN A 23 19.71 -13.34 17.52
CA GLN A 23 18.44 -13.15 18.21
C GLN A 23 17.26 -13.84 17.51
N ASN A 24 17.32 -13.95 16.19
CA ASN A 24 16.27 -14.59 15.39
C ASN A 24 16.33 -16.14 15.38
N ARG A 25 17.26 -16.76 16.14
CA ARG A 25 17.36 -18.23 16.27
C ARG A 25 16.44 -18.75 17.40
N GLY A 26 15.14 -18.58 17.22
CA GLY A 26 14.09 -19.16 18.06
C GLY A 26 13.30 -20.23 17.31
N ASN A 27 12.51 -21.06 18.03
CA ASN A 27 11.54 -22.00 17.44
C ASN A 27 10.33 -21.26 16.82
N MET A 28 10.58 -20.31 15.92
CA MET A 28 9.55 -19.55 15.23
C MET A 28 9.11 -20.34 14.01
N VAL A 29 8.03 -21.10 14.18
CA VAL A 29 7.42 -21.84 13.07
C VAL A 29 6.61 -20.86 12.24
N ALA A 30 6.99 -20.70 10.97
CA ALA A 30 6.22 -19.89 10.04
C ALA A 30 4.82 -20.48 9.83
N PRO A 31 3.76 -19.64 9.81
CA PRO A 31 2.46 -20.07 9.34
C PRO A 31 2.55 -20.66 7.93
N LYS A 32 1.60 -21.55 7.60
CA LYS A 32 1.47 -22.14 6.26
C LYS A 32 1.53 -21.05 5.18
N GLU A 33 2.36 -21.28 4.17
CA GLU A 33 2.54 -20.32 3.09
C GLU A 33 1.26 -20.22 2.22
N PRO A 34 0.79 -19.01 1.88
CA PRO A 34 -0.29 -18.84 0.93
C PRO A 34 0.14 -19.31 -0.47
N SER A 35 -0.79 -19.91 -1.22
CA SER A 35 -0.53 -20.53 -2.53
C SER A 35 0.22 -19.59 -3.48
N ARG A 36 1.43 -20.01 -3.89
CA ARG A 36 2.28 -19.25 -4.80
C ARG A 36 1.64 -19.04 -6.17
N SER A 37 0.98 -20.06 -6.72
CA SER A 37 0.31 -19.98 -8.02
C SER A 37 -0.76 -18.90 -8.02
N LYS A 38 -1.59 -18.85 -6.98
CA LYS A 38 -2.60 -17.79 -6.82
C LYS A 38 -2.01 -16.39 -6.71
N ARG A 39 -0.97 -16.25 -5.90
CA ARG A 39 -0.24 -14.98 -5.76
C ARG A 39 0.27 -14.50 -7.12
N LEU A 40 0.79 -15.41 -7.95
CA LEU A 40 1.24 -15.09 -9.31
C LEU A 40 0.08 -14.71 -10.25
N ASP A 41 -1.04 -15.42 -10.18
CA ASP A 41 -2.22 -15.10 -11.02
C ASP A 41 -2.78 -13.72 -10.70
N ILE A 42 -2.91 -13.39 -9.40
CA ILE A 42 -3.34 -12.06 -8.96
C ILE A 42 -2.30 -10.99 -9.35
N TRP A 43 -1.01 -11.29 -9.20
CA TRP A 43 0.07 -10.36 -9.57
C TRP A 43 -0.04 -9.93 -11.04
N ARG A 44 -0.28 -10.90 -11.93
CA ARG A 44 -0.51 -10.68 -13.35
C ARG A 44 -1.81 -9.95 -13.62
N ALA A 45 -2.89 -10.31 -12.91
CA ALA A 45 -4.20 -9.65 -13.05
C ALA A 45 -4.14 -8.16 -12.66
N LEU A 46 -3.31 -7.80 -11.67
CA LEU A 46 -3.04 -6.42 -11.28
C LEU A 46 -2.01 -5.71 -12.18
N ASN A 47 -1.65 -6.32 -13.32
CA ASN A 47 -0.69 -5.80 -14.31
C ASN A 47 0.64 -5.34 -13.70
N ARG A 48 1.16 -6.08 -12.72
CA ARG A 48 2.42 -5.75 -12.07
C ARG A 48 3.60 -6.36 -12.83
N SER A 49 4.73 -5.65 -12.83
CA SER A 49 5.95 -6.08 -13.55
C SER A 49 6.51 -7.40 -13.00
N ASP A 50 7.02 -8.25 -13.89
CA ASP A 50 7.80 -9.45 -13.54
C ASP A 50 9.28 -9.11 -13.24
N HIS A 51 9.68 -7.84 -13.38
CA HIS A 51 11.01 -7.36 -13.00
C HIS A 51 11.00 -6.94 -11.54
N TRP A 52 11.65 -7.75 -10.70
CA TRP A 52 11.71 -7.54 -9.26
C TRP A 52 12.89 -6.66 -8.89
N VAL A 53 12.61 -5.59 -8.13
CA VAL A 53 13.64 -4.73 -7.52
C VAL A 53 13.43 -4.77 -6.02
N ALA A 54 14.54 -4.93 -5.27
CA ALA A 54 14.49 -4.93 -3.82
C ALA A 54 13.75 -3.68 -3.29
N PRO A 55 12.84 -3.84 -2.31
CA PRO A 55 12.69 -5.03 -1.47
C PRO A 55 11.73 -6.09 -2.03
N VAL A 56 11.17 -5.91 -3.22
CA VAL A 56 10.30 -6.92 -3.85
C VAL A 56 11.15 -8.04 -4.44
N CYS A 57 10.81 -9.30 -4.13
CA CYS A 57 11.53 -10.48 -4.61
C CYS A 57 10.64 -11.55 -5.25
N GLY A 58 9.35 -11.27 -5.42
CA GLY A 58 8.40 -12.14 -6.08
C GLY A 58 6.95 -11.70 -5.92
N PRO A 59 5.98 -12.48 -6.43
CA PRO A 59 4.56 -12.15 -6.39
C PRO A 59 4.08 -12.01 -4.94
N PHE A 60 3.87 -10.79 -4.46
CA PHE A 60 3.55 -10.55 -3.05
C PHE A 60 4.58 -11.11 -2.07
N GLU A 61 5.87 -10.98 -2.40
CA GLU A 61 7.00 -11.35 -1.55
C GLU A 61 7.96 -10.17 -1.39
N VAL A 62 8.37 -9.93 -0.14
CA VAL A 62 9.28 -8.83 0.24
C VAL A 62 10.48 -9.40 0.99
N ILE A 63 11.69 -9.20 0.47
CA ILE A 63 12.94 -9.63 1.12
C ILE A 63 13.28 -8.72 2.29
N LEU A 64 13.68 -9.32 3.41
CA LEU A 64 14.08 -8.60 4.62
C LEU A 64 15.59 -8.30 4.60
N PRO A 65 16.03 -7.13 5.10
CA PRO A 65 17.44 -6.87 5.32
C PRO A 65 18.05 -7.88 6.30
N GLU A 66 19.28 -8.32 6.07
CA GLU A 66 19.96 -9.33 6.93
C GLU A 66 20.18 -8.86 8.37
N TRP A 67 20.25 -7.55 8.57
CA TRP A 67 20.42 -6.93 9.88
C TRP A 67 19.09 -6.70 10.61
N LEU A 68 17.94 -7.03 10.02
CA LEU A 68 16.63 -6.80 10.62
C LEU A 68 16.41 -7.72 11.83
N ASP A 69 16.08 -7.12 12.98
CA ASP A 69 15.63 -7.84 14.17
C ASP A 69 14.17 -8.25 13.99
N PHE A 70 13.94 -9.50 13.57
CA PHE A 70 12.61 -9.99 13.25
C PHE A 70 11.75 -10.16 14.51
N ASP A 71 12.36 -10.59 15.61
CA ASP A 71 11.67 -10.78 16.89
C ASP A 71 11.09 -9.45 17.38
N THR A 72 11.88 -8.37 17.36
CA THR A 72 11.42 -7.06 17.82
C THR A 72 10.56 -6.32 16.79
N LEU A 73 10.88 -6.41 15.50
CA LEU A 73 10.25 -5.54 14.48
C LEU A 73 9.04 -6.18 13.79
N VAL A 74 8.89 -7.50 13.81
CA VAL A 74 7.78 -8.20 13.11
C VAL A 74 6.98 -9.07 14.05
N TRP A 75 7.64 -9.91 14.84
CA TRP A 75 6.98 -10.90 15.69
C TRP A 75 6.38 -10.29 16.95
N GLY A 76 7.15 -9.43 17.60
CA GLY A 76 6.87 -8.85 18.90
C GLY A 76 6.99 -9.86 20.04
N PRO A 77 6.78 -9.39 21.29
CA PRO A 77 6.93 -10.21 22.48
C PRO A 77 6.06 -11.46 22.42
N GLN A 78 6.70 -12.64 22.34
CA GLN A 78 6.03 -13.95 22.25
C GLN A 78 5.00 -14.05 21.10
N GLY A 79 5.16 -13.27 20.03
CA GLY A 79 4.23 -13.25 18.89
C GLY A 79 2.97 -12.43 19.10
N ALA A 80 2.87 -11.67 20.20
CA ALA A 80 1.69 -10.87 20.52
C ALA A 80 1.40 -9.80 19.44
N ASP A 81 2.43 -9.11 18.97
CA ASP A 81 2.28 -8.08 17.94
C ASP A 81 1.81 -8.71 16.62
N PHE A 82 2.43 -9.82 16.24
CA PHE A 82 2.05 -10.56 15.05
C PHE A 82 0.61 -11.08 15.08
N ALA A 83 0.17 -11.60 16.23
CA ALA A 83 -1.20 -12.04 16.44
C ALA A 83 -2.19 -10.86 16.38
N TYR A 84 -1.85 -9.73 17.02
CA TYR A 84 -2.67 -8.53 16.99
C TYR A 84 -2.82 -7.96 15.57
N MET A 85 -1.72 -7.86 14.80
CA MET A 85 -1.77 -7.40 13.40
C MET A 85 -2.76 -8.23 12.58
N HIS A 86 -2.70 -9.56 12.71
CA HIS A 86 -3.60 -10.48 11.99
C HIS A 86 -5.05 -10.42 12.43
N LYS A 87 -5.31 -10.00 13.67
CA LYS A 87 -6.65 -9.91 14.22
C LYS A 87 -7.31 -8.56 13.91
N GLU A 88 -6.55 -7.48 14.02
CA GLU A 88 -7.10 -6.13 14.07
C GLU A 88 -6.77 -5.27 12.85
N LEU A 89 -5.65 -5.54 12.15
CA LEU A 89 -5.13 -4.64 11.11
C LEU A 89 -5.16 -5.23 9.70
N ILE A 90 -5.14 -6.55 9.60
CA ILE A 90 -5.14 -7.30 8.33
C ILE A 90 -6.55 -7.87 8.14
N ASP A 91 -7.09 -7.76 6.92
CA ASP A 91 -8.38 -8.35 6.59
C ASP A 91 -8.39 -9.86 6.88
N GLU A 92 -9.53 -10.38 7.34
CA GLU A 92 -9.68 -11.76 7.83
C GLU A 92 -9.23 -12.82 6.80
N ASP A 93 -9.46 -12.56 5.51
CA ASP A 93 -9.10 -13.45 4.42
C ASP A 93 -7.63 -13.34 3.99
N LEU A 94 -6.93 -12.30 4.44
CA LEU A 94 -5.52 -12.08 4.18
C LEU A 94 -4.63 -12.58 5.32
N MET A 95 -3.37 -12.81 4.99
CA MET A 95 -2.33 -13.14 5.94
C MET A 95 -0.96 -12.65 5.48
N ILE A 96 -0.10 -12.41 6.46
CA ILE A 96 1.35 -12.30 6.31
C ILE A 96 1.96 -13.55 6.92
N THR A 97 2.92 -14.15 6.23
CA THR A 97 3.81 -15.19 6.76
C THR A 97 5.25 -14.85 6.35
N TRP A 98 6.20 -15.73 6.65
CA TRP A 98 7.60 -15.53 6.32
C TRP A 98 8.27 -16.78 5.78
N GLY A 99 9.26 -16.57 4.91
CA GLY A 99 10.17 -17.62 4.44
C GLY A 99 11.39 -17.70 5.36
N ILE A 100 11.85 -18.93 5.63
CA ILE A 100 13.06 -19.18 6.42
C ILE A 100 14.21 -19.53 5.47
N LYS A 101 15.36 -18.88 5.67
CA LYS A 101 16.62 -19.20 5.00
C LYS A 101 17.70 -19.36 6.08
N ASP A 102 18.42 -20.47 6.06
CA ASP A 102 19.49 -20.77 7.03
C ASP A 102 19.05 -20.68 8.51
N GLY A 103 17.77 -21.03 8.77
CA GLY A 103 17.18 -20.99 10.11
C GLY A 103 16.74 -19.59 10.58
N VAL A 104 16.74 -18.59 9.69
CA VAL A 104 16.38 -17.20 10.01
C VAL A 104 15.25 -16.72 9.06
N PRO A 105 14.26 -15.96 9.55
CA PRO A 105 13.31 -15.28 8.67
C PRO A 105 14.03 -14.38 7.66
N SER A 106 13.72 -14.56 6.38
CA SER A 106 14.44 -13.91 5.26
C SER A 106 13.54 -13.08 4.34
N LYS A 107 12.24 -13.35 4.34
CA LYS A 107 11.26 -12.64 3.52
C LYS A 107 9.89 -12.69 4.17
N LEU A 108 9.07 -11.68 3.92
CA LEU A 108 7.64 -11.68 4.19
C LEU A 108 6.87 -12.09 2.94
N ILE A 109 5.79 -12.84 3.13
CA ILE A 109 4.95 -13.39 2.08
C ILE A 109 3.51 -13.03 2.42
N MET A 110 2.79 -12.40 1.49
CA MET A 110 1.40 -11.98 1.67
C MET A 110 0.48 -12.76 0.75
N GLY A 111 -0.69 -13.13 1.23
CA GLY A 111 -1.68 -13.82 0.42
C GLY A 111 -2.96 -14.15 1.18
N PHE A 112 -3.78 -15.01 0.61
CA PHE A 112 -5.04 -15.45 1.21
C PHE A 112 -4.86 -16.64 2.14
N ARG A 113 -5.54 -16.64 3.29
CA ARG A 113 -5.35 -17.61 4.39
C ARG A 113 -5.73 -19.04 4.02
N ASP A 114 -6.81 -19.21 3.28
CA ASP A 114 -7.18 -20.44 2.58
C ASP A 114 -8.14 -20.03 1.46
N GLY A 115 -7.72 -20.23 0.21
CA GLY A 115 -8.62 -20.09 -0.92
C GLY A 115 -8.79 -21.46 -1.55
N ASN A 116 -10.03 -21.86 -1.83
CA ASN A 116 -10.29 -22.99 -2.72
C ASN A 116 -9.56 -22.74 -4.04
N GLU A 117 -8.69 -23.64 -4.50
CA GLU A 117 -7.80 -23.38 -5.65
C GLU A 117 -8.55 -22.90 -6.90
N ASP A 118 -9.80 -23.35 -7.02
CA ASP A 118 -10.67 -23.10 -8.16
C ASP A 118 -11.65 -21.91 -7.98
N SER A 119 -11.62 -21.19 -6.85
CA SER A 119 -12.54 -20.06 -6.66
C SER A 119 -12.02 -18.79 -7.32
N HIS A 120 -12.80 -18.24 -8.25
CA HIS A 120 -12.58 -16.90 -8.79
C HIS A 120 -12.50 -15.86 -7.64
N ILE A 121 -11.39 -15.15 -7.54
CA ILE A 121 -11.18 -14.13 -6.51
C ILE A 121 -11.77 -12.80 -7.05
N PRO A 122 -12.75 -12.19 -6.36
CA PRO A 122 -13.28 -10.88 -6.77
C PRO A 122 -12.19 -9.81 -6.81
N LEU A 123 -12.28 -8.86 -7.75
CA LEU A 123 -11.31 -7.77 -7.91
C LEU A 123 -11.08 -6.99 -6.62
N CYS A 124 -12.15 -6.69 -5.86
CA CYS A 124 -12.04 -5.99 -4.58
C CYS A 124 -11.17 -6.70 -3.54
N LYS A 125 -11.06 -8.04 -3.59
CA LYS A 125 -10.14 -8.80 -2.73
C LYS A 125 -8.70 -8.72 -3.23
N MET A 126 -8.51 -8.74 -4.56
CA MET A 126 -7.20 -8.54 -5.17
C MET A 126 -6.62 -7.18 -4.80
N ASP A 127 -7.45 -6.13 -4.81
CA ASP A 127 -7.06 -4.77 -4.43
C ASP A 127 -6.63 -4.69 -2.96
N ARG A 128 -7.34 -5.37 -2.05
CA ARG A 128 -6.95 -5.43 -0.62
C ARG A 128 -5.59 -6.09 -0.42
N LEU A 129 -5.32 -7.19 -1.13
CA LEU A 129 -4.00 -7.82 -1.11
C LEU A 129 -2.93 -6.87 -1.68
N GLY A 130 -3.25 -6.18 -2.79
CA GLY A 130 -2.41 -5.14 -3.38
C GLY A 130 -2.08 -4.01 -2.40
N PHE A 131 -3.07 -3.55 -1.65
CA PHE A 131 -2.93 -2.50 -0.64
C PHE A 131 -2.07 -2.95 0.54
N LEU A 132 -2.34 -4.14 1.11
CA LEU A 132 -1.52 -4.72 2.16
C LEU A 132 -0.05 -4.83 1.73
N PHE A 133 0.18 -5.36 0.53
CA PHE A 133 1.52 -5.53 -0.02
C PHE A 133 2.25 -4.21 -0.22
N SER A 134 1.58 -3.17 -0.74
CA SER A 134 2.20 -1.84 -0.86
C SER A 134 2.63 -1.29 0.50
N ARG A 135 1.83 -1.50 1.56
CA ARG A 135 2.17 -1.06 2.92
C ARG A 135 3.36 -1.82 3.50
N VAL A 136 3.40 -3.14 3.34
CA VAL A 136 4.54 -3.96 3.79
C VAL A 136 5.80 -3.62 2.99
N THR A 137 5.68 -3.35 1.69
CA THR A 137 6.79 -2.92 0.84
C THR A 137 7.35 -1.57 1.28
N ASN A 138 6.48 -0.60 1.61
CA ASN A 138 6.92 0.70 2.13
C ASN A 138 7.61 0.57 3.49
N TRP A 139 7.08 -0.26 4.39
CA TRP A 139 7.75 -0.57 5.66
C TRP A 139 9.12 -1.20 5.43
N ALA A 140 9.24 -2.16 4.50
CA ALA A 140 10.52 -2.76 4.18
C ALA A 140 11.50 -1.75 3.57
N ALA A 141 11.02 -0.82 2.74
CA ALA A 141 11.85 0.27 2.23
C ALA A 141 12.35 1.19 3.36
N GLU A 142 11.51 1.54 4.34
CA GLU A 142 11.94 2.25 5.57
C GLU A 142 12.99 1.42 6.34
N ALA A 143 12.82 0.11 6.40
CA ALA A 143 13.80 -0.79 6.96
C ALA A 143 15.12 -0.68 6.21
N TYR A 144 15.18 -0.89 4.89
CA TYR A 144 16.42 -0.71 4.11
C TYR A 144 17.06 0.68 4.26
N GLY A 145 16.27 1.73 4.53
CA GLY A 145 16.74 3.06 4.88
C GLY A 145 17.41 3.20 6.25
N GLY A 146 17.41 2.14 7.08
CA GLY A 146 18.10 2.07 8.37
C GLY A 146 17.29 2.57 9.56
N SER A 147 16.01 2.91 9.39
CA SER A 147 15.16 3.43 10.47
C SER A 147 13.79 2.73 10.57
N PRO A 148 13.73 1.40 10.68
CA PRO A 148 12.46 0.70 10.80
C PRO A 148 11.83 0.92 12.19
N ARG A 149 10.57 1.32 12.19
CA ARG A 149 9.65 1.05 13.29
C ARG A 149 9.12 -0.39 13.19
N SER A 150 8.51 -0.91 14.24
CA SER A 150 7.86 -2.23 14.15
C SER A 150 6.78 -2.22 13.07
N LEU A 151 6.59 -3.36 12.40
CA LEU A 151 5.57 -3.54 11.37
C LEU A 151 4.18 -3.26 11.95
N LEU A 152 3.94 -3.64 13.20
CA LEU A 152 2.70 -3.31 13.92
C LEU A 152 2.49 -1.81 14.00
N ALA A 153 3.49 -1.04 14.46
CA ALA A 153 3.38 0.41 14.57
C ALA A 153 3.17 1.07 13.20
N PHE A 154 3.86 0.58 12.18
CA PHE A 154 3.71 1.05 10.80
C PHE A 154 2.29 0.80 10.27
N LEU A 155 1.78 -0.42 10.43
CA LEU A 155 0.44 -0.80 9.98
C LEU A 155 -0.68 -0.15 10.81
N SER A 156 -0.41 0.21 12.05
CA SER A 156 -1.36 0.97 12.88
C SER A 156 -1.45 2.42 12.39
N ALA A 157 -0.31 3.08 12.19
CA ALA A 157 -0.25 4.48 11.76
C ALA A 157 -0.92 4.70 10.40
N ALA A 158 -0.63 3.86 9.41
CA ALA A 158 -1.25 4.03 8.09
C ALA A 158 -2.74 3.61 8.04
N ARG A 159 -3.27 2.92 9.06
CA ARG A 159 -4.73 2.73 9.19
C ARG A 159 -5.41 4.03 9.60
N VAL A 160 -4.82 4.74 10.56
CA VAL A 160 -5.30 6.06 11.00
C VAL A 160 -5.26 7.05 9.83
N LEU A 161 -4.13 7.14 9.13
CA LEU A 161 -3.97 8.04 7.99
C LEU A 161 -4.83 7.65 6.78
N GLY A 162 -5.05 6.36 6.53
CA GLY A 162 -5.98 5.91 5.49
C GLY A 162 -7.42 6.32 5.78
N ASN A 163 -7.85 6.23 7.04
CA ASN A 163 -9.17 6.66 7.46
C ASN A 163 -9.32 8.19 7.41
N GLU A 164 -8.28 8.93 7.82
CA GLU A 164 -8.27 10.41 7.74
C GLU A 164 -8.18 10.90 6.28
N SER A 165 -7.42 10.22 5.42
CA SER A 165 -7.32 10.55 3.99
C SER A 165 -8.60 10.22 3.23
N ILE A 166 -9.34 9.18 3.61
CA ILE A 166 -10.67 8.89 3.04
C ILE A 166 -11.68 9.96 3.47
N LEU A 167 -11.60 10.44 4.71
CA LEU A 167 -12.45 11.53 5.18
C LEU A 167 -12.07 12.86 4.51
N ASP A 168 -10.78 13.18 4.34
CA ASP A 168 -10.33 14.39 3.64
C ASP A 168 -10.67 14.33 2.14
N ALA A 169 -10.52 13.16 1.50
CA ALA A 169 -10.95 12.97 0.11
C ALA A 169 -12.48 13.06 -0.03
N ALA A 170 -13.25 12.48 0.89
CA ALA A 170 -14.70 12.57 0.89
C ALA A 170 -15.18 14.00 1.15
N VAL A 171 -14.55 14.73 2.07
CA VAL A 171 -14.84 16.14 2.34
C VAL A 171 -14.51 17.01 1.13
N ARG A 172 -13.37 16.80 0.46
CA ARG A 172 -13.02 17.53 -0.78
C ARG A 172 -13.98 17.23 -1.92
N VAL A 173 -14.44 15.98 -2.08
CA VAL A 173 -15.47 15.62 -3.05
C VAL A 173 -16.79 16.30 -2.70
N TYR A 174 -17.15 16.38 -1.41
CA TYR A 174 -18.36 17.04 -0.95
C TYR A 174 -18.31 18.56 -1.16
N ASP A 175 -17.18 19.21 -0.86
CA ASP A 175 -16.98 20.66 -1.06
C ASP A 175 -16.91 21.01 -2.55
N THR A 176 -16.31 20.15 -3.38
CA THR A 176 -16.28 20.33 -4.83
C THR A 176 -17.67 20.14 -5.45
N ALA A 177 -18.43 19.15 -4.98
CA ALA A 177 -19.82 18.93 -5.41
C ALA A 177 -20.75 20.05 -4.93
N ALA A 178 -20.58 20.52 -3.69
CA ALA A 178 -21.32 21.66 -3.14
C ALA A 178 -20.98 22.95 -3.90
N GLY A 179 -19.71 23.18 -4.22
CA GLY A 179 -19.27 24.31 -5.05
C GLY A 179 -19.84 24.26 -6.48
N ALA A 180 -19.95 23.07 -7.07
CA ALA A 180 -20.56 22.89 -8.39
C ALA A 180 -22.10 23.09 -8.37
N LEU A 181 -22.76 22.81 -7.25
CA LEU A 181 -24.21 22.98 -7.09
C LEU A 181 -24.63 24.43 -6.82
N VAL A 182 -23.74 25.29 -6.31
CA VAL A 182 -24.01 26.73 -6.10
C VAL A 182 -24.11 27.51 -7.43
N GLY A 183 -23.71 26.91 -8.56
CA GLY A 183 -23.78 27.52 -9.90
C GLY A 183 -24.96 27.07 -10.78
N LEU A 184 -25.82 26.16 -10.32
CA LEU A 184 -26.92 25.63 -11.12
C LEU A 184 -28.26 26.19 -10.65
N GLU A 185 -28.95 26.93 -11.52
CA GLU A 185 -30.29 27.45 -11.28
C GLU A 185 -31.26 26.30 -10.92
N ALA A 186 -32.17 26.58 -9.98
CA ALA A 186 -33.00 25.60 -9.30
C ALA A 186 -33.85 24.69 -10.21
N GLU A 187 -34.07 25.06 -11.48
CA GLU A 187 -34.83 24.25 -12.44
C GLU A 187 -34.05 23.04 -12.99
N VAL A 188 -32.72 23.09 -13.06
CA VAL A 188 -31.90 21.95 -13.54
C VAL A 188 -31.77 20.86 -12.47
N LEU A 189 -31.84 21.24 -11.18
CA LEU A 189 -31.78 20.30 -10.05
C LEU A 189 -32.94 19.30 -10.05
N HIS A 190 -34.15 19.72 -10.45
CA HIS A 190 -35.33 18.87 -10.38
C HIS A 190 -35.31 17.74 -11.44
N THR A 191 -34.69 17.98 -12.59
CA THR A 191 -34.56 16.97 -13.67
C THR A 191 -33.37 16.03 -13.42
N ALA A 192 -32.26 16.52 -12.85
CA ALA A 192 -31.09 15.68 -12.53
C ALA A 192 -31.36 14.70 -11.37
N VAL A 193 -32.08 15.16 -10.33
CA VAL A 193 -32.38 14.34 -9.14
C VAL A 193 -33.48 13.29 -9.42
N LEU A 194 -34.40 13.56 -10.35
CA LEU A 194 -35.42 12.58 -10.75
C LEU A 194 -34.97 11.65 -11.89
N GLY A 195 -34.03 12.07 -12.73
CA GLY A 195 -33.50 11.28 -13.85
C GLY A 195 -32.41 10.28 -13.45
N VAL A 196 -31.63 10.58 -12.42
CA VAL A 196 -30.58 9.68 -11.93
C VAL A 196 -30.98 9.17 -10.56
N GLY A 197 -31.67 8.02 -10.55
CA GLY A 197 -31.90 7.22 -9.35
C GLY A 197 -30.57 6.68 -8.81
N VAL A 198 -29.73 7.55 -8.25
CA VAL A 198 -28.49 7.18 -7.58
C VAL A 198 -28.85 6.52 -6.26
N ARG A 199 -28.87 5.19 -6.24
CA ARG A 199 -28.85 4.46 -4.98
C ARG A 199 -27.46 4.64 -4.38
N VAL A 200 -27.41 5.25 -3.20
CA VAL A 200 -26.21 5.49 -2.36
C VAL A 200 -25.34 4.23 -2.12
N LYS A 201 -25.82 3.04 -2.47
CA LYS A 201 -25.09 1.77 -2.34
C LYS A 201 -23.98 1.58 -3.40
N ASP A 202 -23.95 2.37 -4.47
CA ASP A 202 -22.99 2.16 -5.57
C ASP A 202 -21.70 3.02 -5.46
N ILE A 203 -21.56 3.84 -4.40
CA ILE A 203 -20.37 4.70 -4.21
C ILE A 203 -19.12 3.88 -3.84
N ALA A 204 -19.26 2.66 -3.33
CA ALA A 204 -18.11 1.83 -2.94
C ALA A 204 -17.30 1.28 -4.13
N ALA A 205 -17.83 1.32 -5.37
CA ALA A 205 -17.11 0.87 -6.57
C ALA A 205 -16.59 2.03 -7.45
N GLY A 206 -16.95 3.28 -7.13
CA GLY A 206 -16.69 4.44 -7.99
C GLY A 206 -15.37 5.19 -7.74
N ALA A 207 -14.62 4.87 -6.69
CA ALA A 207 -13.40 5.59 -6.36
C ALA A 207 -12.22 5.32 -7.34
N LEU A 208 -12.37 4.36 -8.26
CA LEU A 208 -11.36 4.05 -9.28
C LEU A 208 -11.71 4.56 -10.69
N ILE A 209 -12.94 5.03 -10.94
CA ILE A 209 -13.38 5.42 -12.30
C ILE A 209 -13.04 6.89 -12.64
N VAL A 210 -12.65 7.72 -11.66
CA VAL A 210 -12.46 9.17 -11.89
C VAL A 210 -11.06 9.53 -12.42
N VAL A 211 -10.14 8.58 -12.61
CA VAL A 211 -8.82 8.92 -13.21
C VAL A 211 -8.82 8.83 -14.74
N GLU A 212 -9.73 8.09 -15.38
CA GLU A 212 -9.70 7.91 -16.85
C GLU A 212 -10.67 8.79 -17.65
N ALA A 213 -11.62 9.47 -17.01
CA ALA A 213 -12.50 10.44 -17.70
C ALA A 213 -11.81 11.80 -17.96
N GLY A 214 -10.69 12.08 -17.28
CA GLY A 214 -9.94 13.34 -17.44
C GLY A 214 -9.06 13.42 -18.68
N ALA A 215 -8.71 12.28 -19.29
CA ALA A 215 -7.85 12.25 -20.48
C ALA A 215 -8.64 12.24 -21.79
N LEU A 216 -9.83 11.61 -21.81
CA LEU A 216 -10.66 11.52 -23.02
C LEU A 216 -11.45 12.80 -23.34
N HIS A 217 -11.64 13.69 -22.36
CA HIS A 217 -12.38 14.94 -22.58
C HIS A 217 -11.53 16.10 -23.12
N ALA A 218 -10.19 15.95 -23.10
CA ALA A 218 -9.27 16.97 -23.64
C ALA A 218 -9.09 16.85 -25.17
N GLU A 219 -9.13 15.64 -25.74
CA GLU A 219 -9.02 15.47 -27.20
C GLU A 219 -10.31 15.80 -27.96
N VAL A 220 -11.49 15.62 -27.36
CA VAL A 220 -12.77 15.92 -28.03
C VAL A 220 -13.04 17.43 -28.06
N LEU A 221 -12.52 18.21 -27.11
CA LEU A 221 -12.66 19.67 -27.12
C LEU A 221 -11.71 20.36 -28.11
N ASP A 222 -10.54 19.79 -28.40
CA ASP A 222 -9.59 20.43 -29.34
C ASP A 222 -10.03 20.27 -30.82
N VAL A 223 -10.83 19.23 -31.12
CA VAL A 223 -11.46 19.05 -32.44
C VAL A 223 -12.66 19.98 -32.62
N ALA A 224 -13.44 20.24 -31.57
CA ALA A 224 -14.64 21.08 -31.66
C ALA A 224 -14.34 22.59 -31.75
N ILE A 225 -13.17 23.05 -31.29
CA ILE A 225 -12.79 24.47 -31.34
C ILE A 225 -12.17 24.86 -32.69
N LYS A 226 -11.56 23.91 -33.42
CA LYS A 226 -11.01 24.15 -34.77
C LYS A 226 -12.09 24.34 -35.84
N ASP A 227 -13.21 23.63 -35.76
CA ASP A 227 -14.31 23.78 -36.72
C ASP A 227 -15.09 25.10 -36.56
N ALA A 228 -14.98 25.76 -35.40
CA ALA A 228 -15.72 27.00 -35.12
C ALA A 228 -14.97 28.28 -35.52
N THR A 229 -13.71 28.19 -35.98
CA THR A 229 -12.89 29.38 -36.30
C THR A 229 -12.65 29.65 -37.79
N ASP A 230 -13.04 28.75 -38.70
CA ASP A 230 -12.81 28.91 -40.14
C ASP A 230 -13.98 29.55 -40.93
N ASP A 231 -15.14 29.83 -40.32
CA ASP A 231 -16.34 30.28 -41.07
C ASP A 231 -16.69 31.78 -40.90
N SER A 232 -15.71 32.63 -40.59
CA SER A 232 -15.90 34.09 -40.47
C SER A 232 -14.95 34.89 -41.36
N GLY A 233 -14.97 34.63 -42.66
CA GLY A 233 -14.12 35.39 -43.58
C GLY A 233 -14.41 35.19 -45.06
N SER A 234 -15.64 35.43 -45.52
CA SER A 234 -15.93 35.76 -46.93
C SER A 234 -17.34 36.30 -47.12
N SER A 235 -17.48 37.63 -47.15
CA SER A 235 -18.30 38.40 -48.10
C SER A 235 -18.05 39.89 -47.90
#